data_AF-A0A3M1U816-F1
#
_entry.id   AF-A0A3M1U816-F1
#
_cell.length_a   1.000
_cell.length_b   1.000
_cell.length_c   1.000
_cell.angle_alpha   90.00
_cell.angle_beta   90.00
_cell.angle_gamma   90.00
#
_symmetry.space_group_name_H-M   'P 1'
#
loop_
_entity.id
_entity.type
_entity.pdbx_description
1 polymer ?
#
loop_
_entity_poly.entity_id
_entity_poly.type
_entity_poly.pdbx_seq_one_letter_code
_entity_poly.pdbx_strand_id
1 'polypeptide(L)'
;MARFCAQRGLRKEETKMKPLAALVCFSGVALFVPSHSPQGSTETKWQRTILVDPDHGVPGNISDAGTIKDGIQAVLNRRTNATESWTVLVNPGEYTIDDSEDAIHLDDRSENISIVGVNPESCIIHVTASGVPGIKITSGQESLRNNAIRNLTIKTTNGHGIEIVKGQGGNTPKGITIADCIIEANGNGKVGILKGEAQGVRIQDCLIVNE
;
A
#
# COMPACT_ATOMS: atom_id res chain seq x y z
N MET A 1 42.06 -16.86 -39.57
CA MET A 1 42.65 -17.52 -40.76
C MET A 1 41.56 -18.44 -41.34
N ALA A 2 41.22 -18.24 -42.63
CA ALA A 2 40.37 -19.05 -43.54
C ALA A 2 39.08 -19.72 -42.99
N ARG A 3 37.84 -19.31 -43.36
CA ARG A 3 37.08 -19.45 -44.64
C ARG A 3 36.55 -20.87 -44.95
N PHE A 4 35.23 -20.90 -45.24
CA PHE A 4 34.54 -21.70 -46.29
C PHE A 4 34.31 -23.20 -46.00
N CYS A 5 33.23 -23.89 -46.41
CA CYS A 5 32.07 -23.57 -47.27
C CYS A 5 31.00 -24.70 -47.20
N ALA A 6 29.78 -24.33 -47.62
CA ALA A 6 28.74 -25.09 -48.36
C ALA A 6 28.11 -26.37 -47.76
N GLN A 7 26.79 -26.47 -47.55
CA GLN A 7 25.59 -26.39 -48.42
C GLN A 7 25.30 -27.60 -49.34
N ARG A 8 24.03 -28.07 -49.20
CA ARG A 8 23.13 -28.70 -50.20
C ARG A 8 23.49 -30.14 -50.64
N GLY A 9 22.56 -31.06 -50.87
CA GLY A 9 21.09 -31.04 -50.80
C GLY A 9 20.49 -32.34 -51.38
N LEU A 10 19.18 -32.51 -51.13
CA LEU A 10 18.13 -33.15 -51.96
C LEU A 10 18.37 -34.50 -52.65
N ARG A 11 17.49 -35.48 -52.37
CA ARG A 11 16.47 -36.06 -53.31
C ARG A 11 15.82 -37.32 -52.66
N LYS A 12 14.48 -37.40 -52.66
CA LYS A 12 13.57 -38.26 -53.48
C LYS A 12 13.77 -39.78 -53.21
N GLU A 13 12.78 -40.66 -53.13
CA GLU A 13 11.45 -40.72 -53.74
C GLU A 13 10.61 -41.83 -53.06
N GLU A 14 9.36 -41.92 -53.48
CA GLU A 14 8.22 -42.70 -53.00
C GLU A 14 8.35 -44.23 -53.17
N THR A 15 7.59 -45.05 -52.42
CA THR A 15 6.39 -45.79 -52.94
C THR A 15 5.80 -46.88 -52.00
N LYS A 16 4.49 -46.74 -51.73
CA LYS A 16 3.34 -47.71 -51.73
C LYS A 16 3.41 -49.07 -51.01
N MET A 17 2.58 -49.27 -49.95
CA MET A 17 1.26 -49.97 -49.87
C MET A 17 1.34 -51.52 -49.94
N LYS A 18 0.67 -52.40 -49.18
CA LYS A 18 -0.62 -52.53 -48.41
C LYS A 18 -0.63 -53.99 -47.82
N PRO A 19 -1.69 -54.60 -47.19
CA PRO A 19 -2.93 -54.11 -46.56
C PRO A 19 -3.39 -54.78 -45.22
N LEU A 20 -4.42 -54.16 -44.61
CA LEU A 20 -5.61 -54.67 -43.89
C LEU A 20 -5.52 -55.80 -42.83
N ALA A 21 -5.96 -55.47 -41.61
CA ALA A 21 -7.17 -56.06 -40.99
C ALA A 21 -7.76 -55.07 -39.96
N ALA A 22 -9.08 -54.94 -39.98
CA ALA A 22 -9.89 -53.95 -39.26
C ALA A 22 -10.45 -54.48 -37.93
N LEU A 23 -10.70 -53.60 -36.94
CA LEU A 23 -11.92 -53.66 -36.10
C LEU A 23 -12.13 -52.40 -35.21
N VAL A 24 -13.21 -51.68 -35.52
CA VAL A 24 -14.24 -51.07 -34.65
C VAL A 24 -13.91 -49.97 -33.60
N CYS A 25 -14.47 -48.79 -33.91
CA CYS A 25 -15.10 -47.72 -33.10
C CYS A 25 -14.81 -47.60 -31.59
N PHE A 26 -14.42 -46.39 -31.15
CA PHE A 26 -15.24 -45.58 -30.23
C PHE A 26 -14.85 -44.09 -30.35
N SER A 27 -15.87 -43.24 -30.36
CA SER A 27 -15.83 -41.78 -30.46
C SER A 27 -15.17 -41.12 -29.24
N GLY A 28 -14.22 -40.22 -29.49
CA GLY A 28 -13.70 -39.29 -28.48
C GLY A 28 -12.98 -38.14 -29.15
N VAL A 29 -13.68 -37.01 -29.36
CA VAL A 29 -13.04 -35.76 -29.78
C VAL A 29 -12.19 -35.27 -28.62
N ALA A 30 -10.88 -35.48 -28.69
CA ALA A 30 -9.93 -34.85 -27.79
C ALA A 30 -9.74 -33.39 -28.24
N LEU A 31 -10.50 -32.48 -27.64
CA LEU A 31 -10.25 -31.05 -27.69
C LEU A 31 -8.92 -30.78 -26.97
N PHE A 32 -7.85 -30.61 -27.76
CA PHE A 32 -6.56 -30.16 -27.27
C PHE A 32 -6.65 -28.66 -26.99
N VAL A 33 -6.98 -28.30 -25.75
CA VAL A 33 -6.86 -26.92 -25.28
C VAL A 33 -5.38 -26.74 -24.89
N PRO A 34 -4.58 -25.92 -25.58
CA PRO A 34 -3.27 -25.58 -25.08
C PRO A 34 -3.48 -24.80 -23.78
N SER A 35 -3.15 -25.43 -22.64
CA SER A 35 -3.07 -24.77 -21.35
C SER A 35 -1.96 -23.72 -21.42
N HIS A 36 -2.31 -22.50 -21.78
CA HIS A 36 -1.51 -21.34 -21.42
C HIS A 36 -1.59 -21.25 -19.90
N SER A 37 -0.58 -21.81 -19.20
CA SER A 37 -0.36 -21.45 -17.81
C SER A 37 -0.12 -19.94 -17.78
N PRO A 38 -0.97 -19.14 -17.12
CA PRO A 38 -0.62 -17.76 -16.86
C PRO A 38 0.55 -17.80 -15.88
N GLN A 39 1.76 -17.52 -16.36
CA GLN A 39 2.86 -17.07 -15.51
C GLN A 39 2.54 -15.64 -15.04
N GLY A 40 1.45 -15.50 -14.29
CA GLY A 40 1.31 -14.41 -13.35
C GLY A 40 1.95 -14.92 -12.07
N SER A 41 3.16 -14.44 -11.75
CA SER A 41 3.66 -14.59 -10.39
C SER A 41 2.65 -13.89 -9.48
N THR A 42 1.78 -14.65 -8.83
CA THR A 42 1.02 -14.18 -7.68
C THR A 42 2.02 -14.00 -6.55
N GLU A 43 2.77 -12.90 -6.60
CA GLU A 43 3.60 -12.46 -5.50
C GLU A 43 2.66 -12.37 -4.30
N THR A 44 2.84 -13.28 -3.34
CA THR A 44 1.99 -13.32 -2.15
C THR A 44 2.28 -12.03 -1.38
N LYS A 45 1.38 -11.06 -1.51
CA LYS A 45 1.51 -9.78 -0.83
C LYS A 45 1.20 -10.03 0.65
N TRP A 46 2.24 -10.27 1.43
CA TRP A 46 2.12 -10.42 2.88
C TRP A 46 1.58 -9.11 3.45
N GLN A 47 0.35 -9.15 3.96
CA GLN A 47 -0.20 -8.08 4.79
C GLN A 47 0.13 -8.42 6.23
N ARG A 48 0.92 -7.54 6.87
CA ARG A 48 1.26 -7.66 8.29
C ARG A 48 0.62 -6.51 9.04
N THR A 49 0.28 -6.75 10.30
CA THR A 49 -0.41 -5.78 11.15
C THR A 49 0.42 -5.46 12.38
N ILE A 50 0.48 -4.19 12.73
CA ILE A 50 0.92 -3.67 14.02
C ILE A 50 -0.32 -3.13 14.72
N LEU A 51 -0.63 -3.66 15.90
CA LEU A 51 -1.75 -3.19 16.70
C LEU A 51 -1.32 -2.02 17.59
N VAL A 52 -2.00 -0.89 17.50
CA VAL A 52 -1.74 0.31 18.28
C VAL A 52 -2.92 0.57 19.21
N ASP A 53 -2.64 0.87 20.47
CA ASP A 53 -3.66 1.07 21.52
C ASP A 53 -3.10 2.04 22.56
N PRO A 54 -3.82 3.11 22.95
CA PRO A 54 -3.28 4.10 23.89
C PRO A 54 -3.00 3.51 25.28
N ASP A 55 -3.65 2.40 25.63
CA ASP A 55 -3.44 1.70 26.90
C ASP A 55 -2.32 0.64 26.81
N HIS A 56 -1.41 0.77 25.83
CA HIS A 56 -0.27 -0.12 25.70
C HIS A 56 0.56 -0.18 27.00
N GLY A 57 0.97 -1.40 27.38
CA GLY A 57 1.70 -1.65 28.63
C GLY A 57 0.79 -1.85 29.86
N VAL A 58 -0.52 -1.61 29.76
CA VAL A 58 -1.48 -1.98 30.80
C VAL A 58 -1.66 -3.52 30.82
N PRO A 59 -1.71 -4.17 32.01
CA PRO A 59 -1.91 -5.61 32.10
C PRO A 59 -3.18 -6.07 31.36
N GLY A 60 -3.01 -7.03 30.45
CA GLY A 60 -4.09 -7.55 29.61
C GLY A 60 -4.22 -6.88 28.24
N ASN A 61 -3.52 -5.77 28.01
CA ASN A 61 -3.38 -5.18 26.67
C ASN A 61 -2.31 -5.95 25.86
N ILE A 62 -2.62 -6.28 24.61
CA ILE A 62 -1.76 -7.05 23.70
C ILE A 62 -1.25 -6.24 22.51
N SER A 63 -1.42 -4.91 22.54
CA SER A 63 -0.95 -4.04 21.47
C SER A 63 0.56 -4.09 21.31
N ASP A 64 1.03 -3.84 20.10
CA ASP A 64 2.45 -3.74 19.76
C ASP A 64 3.04 -2.38 20.18
N ALA A 65 2.21 -1.33 20.28
CA ALA A 65 2.64 0.05 20.54
C ALA A 65 1.54 0.92 21.18
N GLY A 66 1.98 1.94 21.93
CA GLY A 66 1.11 2.93 22.59
C GLY A 66 0.66 4.08 21.70
N THR A 67 1.49 4.45 20.73
CA THR A 67 1.22 5.56 19.81
C THR A 67 1.24 5.11 18.36
N ILE A 68 0.60 5.87 17.48
CA ILE A 68 0.60 5.59 16.03
C ILE A 68 2.01 5.74 15.46
N LYS A 69 2.76 6.75 15.92
CA LYS A 69 4.18 6.95 15.57
C LYS A 69 5.02 5.72 15.92
N ASP A 70 4.89 5.20 17.15
CA ASP A 70 5.62 4.00 17.56
C ASP A 70 5.19 2.77 16.76
N GLY A 71 3.91 2.68 16.39
CA GLY A 71 3.41 1.65 15.49
C GLY A 71 4.08 1.69 14.11
N ILE A 72 4.22 2.89 13.52
CA ILE A 72 4.96 3.10 12.27
C ILE A 72 6.43 2.73 12.45
N GLN A 73 7.06 3.18 13.54
CA GLN A 73 8.47 2.85 13.82
C GLN A 73 8.68 1.34 13.99
N ALA A 74 7.74 0.63 14.62
CA ALA A 74 7.76 -0.82 14.73
C ALA A 74 7.69 -1.50 13.36
N VAL A 75 6.89 -0.98 12.42
CA VAL A 75 6.90 -1.42 11.01
C VAL A 75 8.30 -1.22 10.41
N LEU A 76 8.84 0.00 10.51
CA LEU A 76 10.12 0.35 9.90
C LEU A 76 11.29 -0.51 10.45
N ASN A 77 11.26 -0.82 11.74
CA ASN A 77 12.25 -1.69 12.39
C ASN A 77 12.15 -3.16 11.95
N ARG A 78 10.94 -3.63 11.59
CA ARG A 78 10.68 -5.02 11.15
C ARG A 78 10.77 -5.19 9.63
N ARG A 79 10.73 -4.11 8.86
CA ARG A 79 10.62 -4.14 7.40
C ARG A 79 11.88 -4.69 6.76
N THR A 80 11.74 -5.81 6.05
CA THR A 80 12.87 -6.49 5.40
C THR A 80 13.02 -6.14 3.92
N ASN A 81 11.94 -5.70 3.25
CA ASN A 81 11.94 -5.36 1.83
C ASN A 81 10.91 -4.27 1.50
N ALA A 82 11.03 -3.70 0.30
CA ALA A 82 10.19 -2.57 -0.11
C ALA A 82 8.76 -2.98 -0.55
N THR A 83 8.52 -4.25 -0.85
CA THR A 83 7.26 -4.74 -1.44
C THR A 83 6.23 -5.21 -0.41
N GLU A 84 6.66 -5.49 0.84
CA GLU A 84 5.78 -5.76 1.97
C GLU A 84 4.79 -4.61 2.20
N SER A 85 3.55 -4.95 2.52
CA SER A 85 2.52 -3.99 2.89
C SER A 85 2.10 -4.19 4.33
N TRP A 86 2.03 -3.08 5.05
CA TRP A 86 1.81 -3.08 6.48
C TRP A 86 0.56 -2.28 6.83
N THR A 87 -0.16 -2.74 7.83
CA THR A 87 -1.28 -2.03 8.43
C THR A 87 -0.92 -1.68 9.86
N VAL A 88 -0.94 -0.39 10.19
CA VAL A 88 -1.00 0.09 11.56
C VAL A 88 -2.48 0.13 11.91
N LEU A 89 -2.95 -0.86 12.66
CA LEU A 89 -4.34 -0.99 13.09
C LEU A 89 -4.50 -0.25 14.41
N VAL A 90 -5.34 0.79 14.41
CA VAL A 90 -5.52 1.71 15.53
C VAL A 90 -6.79 1.33 16.29
N ASN A 91 -6.64 0.96 17.55
CA ASN A 91 -7.76 0.64 18.44
C ASN A 91 -8.51 1.91 18.89
N PRO A 92 -9.70 1.75 19.49
CA PRO A 92 -10.44 2.86 20.07
C PRO A 92 -9.59 3.56 21.14
N GLY A 93 -9.57 4.89 21.09
CA GLY A 93 -8.67 5.70 21.89
C GLY A 93 -8.49 7.11 21.33
N GLU A 94 -8.09 8.02 22.22
CA GLU A 94 -7.56 9.33 21.83
C GLU A 94 -6.02 9.27 21.84
N TYR A 95 -5.42 9.61 20.71
CA TYR A 95 -3.97 9.64 20.50
C TYR A 95 -3.55 11.10 20.37
N THR A 96 -3.04 11.65 21.47
CA THR A 96 -2.65 13.07 21.54
C THR A 96 -1.27 13.29 20.95
N ILE A 97 -1.14 14.30 20.11
CA ILE A 97 0.14 14.83 19.58
C ILE A 97 0.32 16.23 20.18
N ASP A 98 1.12 16.34 21.24
CA ASP A 98 1.34 17.58 21.99
C ASP A 98 2.66 18.27 21.67
N ASP A 99 3.58 17.58 21.00
CA ASP A 99 4.79 18.17 20.41
C ASP A 99 5.08 17.68 18.99
N SER A 100 6.18 18.21 18.41
CA SER A 100 6.64 17.83 17.08
C SER A 100 7.35 16.48 17.03
N GLU A 101 7.82 15.98 18.17
CA GLU A 101 8.47 14.67 18.21
C GLU A 101 7.43 13.59 17.99
N ASP A 102 6.20 13.75 18.50
CA ASP A 102 5.10 12.78 18.36
C ASP A 102 4.27 12.91 17.09
N ALA A 103 4.72 13.74 16.16
CA ALA A 103 4.08 13.92 14.86
C ALA A 103 4.05 12.61 14.05
N ILE A 104 2.91 12.34 13.42
CA ILE A 104 2.72 11.16 12.57
C ILE A 104 3.26 11.47 11.18
N HIS A 105 4.47 10.99 10.92
CA HIS A 105 5.14 11.12 9.62
C HIS A 105 5.14 9.79 8.88
N LEU A 106 4.59 9.81 7.67
CA LEU A 106 4.87 8.85 6.63
C LEU A 106 5.83 9.54 5.67
N ASP A 107 7.13 9.47 5.93
CA ASP A 107 8.22 9.96 5.08
C ASP A 107 9.18 8.82 4.68
N ASP A 108 10.30 9.15 4.01
CA ASP A 108 11.38 8.23 3.64
C ASP A 108 10.90 6.83 3.23
N ARG A 109 11.26 5.80 4.03
CA ARG A 109 10.98 4.38 3.80
C ARG A 109 9.60 3.94 4.32
N SER A 110 8.65 4.85 4.43
CA SER A 110 7.29 4.55 4.92
C SER A 110 6.29 4.24 3.80
N GLU A 111 6.76 3.93 2.58
CA GLU A 111 5.89 3.45 1.51
C GLU A 111 5.23 2.10 1.86
N ASN A 112 4.03 1.87 1.32
CA ASN A 112 3.19 0.69 1.55
C ASN A 112 2.68 0.50 3.00
N ILE A 113 2.71 1.56 3.82
CA ILE A 113 2.10 1.56 5.16
C ILE A 113 0.69 2.16 5.08
N SER A 114 -0.28 1.44 5.63
CA SER A 114 -1.65 1.92 5.82
C SER A 114 -1.93 2.15 7.30
N ILE A 115 -2.52 3.28 7.66
CA ILE A 115 -3.02 3.57 9.00
C ILE A 115 -4.53 3.41 8.95
N VAL A 116 -5.07 2.51 9.77
CA VAL A 116 -6.48 2.13 9.72
C VAL A 116 -7.03 2.09 11.13
N GLY A 117 -7.97 2.96 11.46
CA GLY A 117 -8.74 2.85 12.70
C GLY A 117 -9.76 1.73 12.63
N VAL A 118 -10.14 1.16 13.78
CA VAL A 118 -11.24 0.17 13.84
C VAL A 118 -12.61 0.84 13.73
N ASN A 119 -12.73 2.10 14.14
CA ASN A 119 -13.94 2.91 14.05
C ASN A 119 -13.58 4.40 14.09
N PRO A 120 -14.02 5.22 13.13
CA PRO A 120 -13.67 6.64 13.05
C PRO A 120 -14.16 7.42 14.25
N GLU A 121 -15.32 7.08 14.82
CA GLU A 121 -15.89 7.81 15.95
C GLU A 121 -15.13 7.59 17.26
N SER A 122 -14.30 6.54 17.34
CA SER A 122 -13.57 6.19 18.55
C SER A 122 -12.06 6.18 18.40
N CYS A 123 -11.52 6.18 17.17
CA CYS A 123 -10.08 6.26 16.90
C CYS A 123 -9.71 7.71 16.54
N ILE A 124 -9.33 8.49 17.54
CA ILE A 124 -9.18 9.95 17.41
C ILE A 124 -7.71 10.32 17.50
N ILE A 125 -7.18 10.98 16.48
CA ILE A 125 -5.89 11.67 16.52
C ILE A 125 -6.17 13.11 16.94
N HIS A 126 -5.67 13.52 18.10
CA HIS A 126 -5.89 14.86 18.63
C HIS A 126 -4.58 15.64 18.65
N VAL A 127 -4.44 16.63 17.78
CA VAL A 127 -3.23 17.45 17.69
C VAL A 127 -3.40 18.75 18.44
N THR A 128 -2.62 18.90 19.51
CA THR A 128 -2.50 20.14 20.27
C THR A 128 -1.19 20.86 19.94
N ALA A 129 -0.19 20.17 19.38
CA ALA A 129 1.09 20.73 18.95
C ALA A 129 0.95 21.83 17.87
N SER A 130 1.69 22.93 18.03
CA SER A 130 1.68 24.04 17.07
C SER A 130 2.42 23.71 15.76
N GLY A 131 1.78 23.96 14.62
CA GLY A 131 2.39 23.78 13.30
C GLY A 131 2.55 22.32 12.86
N VAL A 132 2.09 21.36 13.65
CA VAL A 132 2.13 19.92 13.35
C VAL A 132 0.82 19.50 12.69
N PRO A 133 0.85 18.89 11.49
CA PRO A 133 -0.37 18.30 10.91
C PRO A 133 -0.75 17.02 11.64
N GLY A 134 -2.02 16.60 11.54
CA GLY A 134 -2.48 15.31 12.07
C GLY A 134 -1.69 14.14 11.50
N ILE A 135 -1.58 14.08 10.18
CA ILE A 135 -0.73 13.11 9.48
C ILE A 135 -0.01 13.83 8.35
N LYS A 136 1.31 13.67 8.26
CA LYS A 136 2.10 14.18 7.14
C LYS A 136 2.61 13.03 6.29
N ILE A 137 2.34 13.10 4.99
CA ILE A 137 2.86 12.19 3.99
C ILE A 137 3.85 12.96 3.12
N THR A 138 5.12 12.59 3.22
CA THR A 138 6.21 13.16 2.42
C THR A 138 6.77 12.08 1.51
N SER A 139 6.79 12.29 0.20
CA SER A 139 7.47 11.34 -0.69
C SER A 139 8.99 11.42 -0.60
N GLY A 140 9.65 10.29 -0.78
CA GLY A 140 11.08 10.17 -1.04
C GLY A 140 11.36 9.99 -2.53
N GLN A 141 12.24 9.03 -2.85
CA GLN A 141 12.67 8.70 -4.22
C GLN A 141 11.82 7.61 -4.88
N GLU A 142 10.82 7.07 -4.19
CA GLU A 142 9.97 6.00 -4.69
C GLU A 142 9.13 6.43 -5.91
N SER A 143 8.80 5.47 -6.77
CA SER A 143 7.91 5.68 -7.91
C SER A 143 6.43 5.66 -7.51
N LEU A 144 6.11 4.97 -6.42
CA LEU A 144 4.77 4.84 -5.85
C LEU A 144 4.88 4.70 -4.33
N ARG A 145 4.08 5.48 -3.61
CA ARG A 145 4.09 5.48 -2.14
C ARG A 145 3.06 4.52 -1.55
N ASN A 146 1.89 4.43 -2.17
CA ASN A 146 0.86 3.43 -1.84
C ASN A 146 0.47 3.42 -0.34
N ASN A 147 0.42 4.59 0.30
CA ASN A 147 -0.10 4.74 1.66
C ASN A 147 -1.63 4.84 1.65
N ALA A 148 -2.25 4.38 2.72
CA ALA A 148 -3.67 4.61 2.97
C ALA A 148 -3.93 5.10 4.39
N ILE A 149 -4.75 6.12 4.54
CA ILE A 149 -5.27 6.59 5.84
C ILE A 149 -6.76 6.32 5.85
N ARG A 150 -7.24 5.52 6.81
CA ARG A 150 -8.64 5.05 6.79
C ARG A 150 -9.30 4.99 8.16
N ASN A 151 -10.61 5.22 8.18
CA ASN A 151 -11.51 4.81 9.27
C ASN A 151 -11.10 5.39 10.65
N LEU A 152 -10.69 6.66 10.68
CA LEU A 152 -10.22 7.38 11.87
C LEU A 152 -10.68 8.84 11.85
N THR A 153 -10.67 9.49 13.02
CA THR A 153 -10.91 10.93 13.16
C THR A 153 -9.59 11.66 13.39
N ILE A 154 -9.42 12.83 12.77
CA ILE A 154 -8.31 13.76 13.02
C ILE A 154 -8.89 15.07 13.50
N LYS A 155 -8.46 15.53 14.69
CA LYS A 155 -8.82 16.82 15.28
C LYS A 155 -7.59 17.67 15.44
N THR A 156 -7.61 18.88 14.88
CA THR A 156 -6.52 19.84 15.05
C THR A 156 -7.02 21.27 14.93
N THR A 157 -6.46 22.15 15.75
CA THR A 157 -6.65 23.61 15.65
C THR A 157 -5.37 24.32 15.20
N ASN A 158 -4.27 23.58 15.10
CA ASN A 158 -2.91 24.13 14.98
C ASN A 158 -2.17 23.69 13.72
N GLY A 159 -2.66 22.66 13.03
CA GLY A 159 -2.10 22.13 11.78
C GLY A 159 -3.17 21.79 10.75
N HIS A 160 -2.73 21.29 9.60
CA HIS A 160 -3.63 20.67 8.63
C HIS A 160 -4.04 19.29 9.14
N GLY A 161 -5.22 18.79 8.78
CA GLY A 161 -5.62 17.44 9.19
C GLY A 161 -4.67 16.38 8.59
N ILE A 162 -4.59 16.36 7.25
CA ILE A 162 -3.63 15.55 6.50
C ILE A 162 -2.86 16.46 5.55
N GLU A 163 -1.54 16.40 5.60
CA GLU A 163 -0.65 17.13 4.70
C GLU A 163 0.06 16.14 3.76
N ILE A 164 -0.05 16.37 2.45
CA ILE A 164 0.66 15.58 1.44
C ILE A 164 1.60 16.50 0.68
N VAL A 165 2.90 16.24 0.78
CA VAL A 165 3.94 17.07 0.17
C VAL A 165 5.01 16.23 -0.51
N LYS A 166 5.69 16.85 -1.47
CA LYS A 166 6.87 16.30 -2.10
C LYS A 166 8.09 16.57 -1.22
N GLY A 167 8.87 15.54 -0.92
CA GLY A 167 10.15 15.71 -0.22
C GLY A 167 11.17 16.49 -1.05
N GLN A 168 12.13 17.12 -0.39
CA GLN A 168 13.18 17.87 -1.10
C GLN A 168 13.99 16.93 -2.02
N GLY A 169 14.04 17.27 -3.30
CA GLY A 169 14.67 16.41 -4.32
C GLY A 169 13.94 15.09 -4.57
N GLY A 170 12.79 14.86 -3.94
CA GLY A 170 11.97 13.67 -4.08
C GLY A 170 11.12 13.64 -5.35
N ASN A 171 10.57 12.47 -5.65
CA ASN A 171 9.56 12.31 -6.68
C ASN A 171 8.21 12.82 -6.19
N THR A 172 7.29 13.16 -7.11
CA THR A 172 5.91 13.50 -6.73
C THR A 172 5.26 12.28 -6.03
N PRO A 173 4.68 12.43 -4.82
CA PRO A 173 3.96 11.38 -4.11
C PRO A 173 2.81 10.85 -4.95
N LYS A 174 2.70 9.51 -5.01
CA LYS A 174 1.71 8.79 -5.83
C LYS A 174 1.03 7.66 -5.08
N GLY A 175 -0.25 7.42 -5.43
CA GLY A 175 -1.01 6.27 -4.95
C GLY A 175 -1.48 6.38 -3.51
N ILE A 176 -1.78 7.59 -3.04
CA ILE A 176 -2.25 7.81 -1.67
C ILE A 176 -3.77 7.65 -1.65
N THR A 177 -4.29 6.93 -0.65
CA THR A 177 -5.72 6.81 -0.39
C THR A 177 -6.07 7.40 0.96
N ILE A 178 -7.10 8.24 1.03
CA ILE A 178 -7.72 8.72 2.26
C ILE A 178 -9.19 8.32 2.18
N ALA A 179 -9.66 7.51 3.13
CA ALA A 179 -11.01 6.95 3.06
C ALA A 179 -11.69 6.86 4.41
N ASP A 180 -13.00 7.11 4.47
CA ASP A 180 -13.79 6.86 5.70
C ASP A 180 -13.27 7.63 6.92
N CYS A 181 -12.73 8.82 6.70
CA CYS A 181 -12.14 9.66 7.75
C CYS A 181 -13.05 10.83 8.11
N ILE A 182 -13.05 11.21 9.38
CA ILE A 182 -13.58 12.50 9.85
C ILE A 182 -12.39 13.41 10.10
N ILE A 183 -12.39 14.62 9.54
CA ILE A 183 -11.28 15.56 9.69
C ILE A 183 -11.84 16.90 10.15
N GLU A 184 -11.54 17.26 11.40
CA GLU A 184 -11.88 18.51 12.06
C GLU A 184 -10.62 19.38 12.13
N ALA A 185 -10.45 20.30 11.17
CA ALA A 185 -9.25 21.15 11.06
C ALA A 185 -9.60 22.64 11.26
N ASN A 186 -10.05 22.98 12.47
CA ASN A 186 -10.65 24.28 12.82
C ASN A 186 -9.65 25.41 13.10
N GLY A 187 -8.41 25.27 12.62
CA GLY A 187 -7.38 26.30 12.77
C GLY A 187 -7.47 27.39 11.72
N ASN A 188 -7.11 28.64 12.06
CA ASN A 188 -7.06 29.72 11.08
C ASN A 188 -6.03 29.41 9.97
N GLY A 189 -6.49 29.47 8.71
CA GLY A 189 -5.68 29.12 7.55
C GLY A 189 -5.31 27.64 7.45
N LYS A 190 -5.94 26.78 8.26
CA LYS A 190 -5.80 25.32 8.18
C LYS A 190 -6.89 24.73 7.30
N VAL A 191 -6.62 23.53 6.83
CA VAL A 191 -7.53 22.78 5.95
C VAL A 191 -7.49 21.32 6.37
N GLY A 192 -8.61 20.62 6.18
CA GLY A 192 -8.68 19.19 6.48
C GLY A 192 -7.63 18.39 5.71
N ILE A 193 -7.51 18.61 4.40
CA ILE A 193 -6.49 17.94 3.57
C ILE A 193 -5.72 18.98 2.76
N LEU A 194 -4.46 19.22 3.11
CA LEU A 194 -3.54 20.02 2.32
C LEU A 194 -2.82 19.11 1.33
N LYS A 195 -3.10 19.31 0.04
CA LYS A 195 -2.43 18.59 -1.05
C LYS A 195 -1.49 19.53 -1.80
N GLY A 196 -0.19 19.38 -1.58
CA GLY A 196 0.85 20.02 -2.38
C GLY A 196 1.03 19.35 -3.75
N GLU A 197 2.27 19.26 -4.23
CA GLU A 197 2.60 18.46 -5.42
C GLU A 197 2.34 16.98 -5.11
N ALA A 198 1.21 16.42 -5.56
CA ALA A 198 0.86 15.00 -5.42
C ALA A 198 0.00 14.52 -6.59
N GLN A 199 0.11 13.24 -6.94
CA GLN A 199 -0.60 12.64 -8.07
C GLN A 199 -1.33 11.35 -7.66
N GLY A 200 -2.50 11.08 -8.26
CA GLY A 200 -3.24 9.85 -7.96
C GLY A 200 -3.62 9.73 -6.48
N VAL A 201 -3.97 10.85 -5.84
CA VAL A 201 -4.55 10.87 -4.49
C VAL A 201 -6.03 10.59 -4.61
N ARG A 202 -6.51 9.51 -3.99
CA ARG A 202 -7.93 9.17 -3.89
C ARG A 202 -8.44 9.59 -2.52
N ILE A 203 -9.48 10.42 -2.50
CA ILE A 203 -10.20 10.82 -1.29
C ILE A 203 -11.62 10.29 -1.45
N GLN A 204 -12.10 9.50 -0.49
CA GLN A 204 -13.38 8.79 -0.61
C GLN A 204 -14.10 8.78 0.75
N ASP A 205 -15.39 9.05 0.76
CA ASP A 205 -16.23 8.88 1.96
C ASP A 205 -15.68 9.59 3.22
N CYS A 206 -15.02 10.73 3.04
CA CYS A 206 -14.52 11.55 4.13
C CYS A 206 -15.50 12.66 4.48
N LEU A 207 -15.66 12.93 5.78
CA LEU A 207 -16.29 14.13 6.30
C LEU A 207 -15.20 15.14 6.67
N ILE A 208 -15.19 16.30 6.02
CA ILE A 208 -14.27 17.39 6.35
C ILE A 208 -15.07 18.52 6.98
N VAL A 209 -14.74 18.85 8.22
CA VAL A 209 -15.37 19.91 9.01
C VAL A 209 -14.33 21.00 9.24
N ASN A 210 -14.68 22.22 8.84
CA ASN A 210 -13.96 23.44 9.19
C ASN A 210 -15.00 24.43 9.72
N GLU A 211 -14.82 24.88 10.95
CA GLU A 211 -15.60 25.97 11.56
C GLU A 211 -14.95 27.34 11.37
#